data_AF-N2IUW2-F1
#
_entry.id   AF-N2IUW2-F1
#
_cell.length_a   1.000
_cell.length_b   1.000
_cell.length_c   1.000
_cell.angle_alpha   90.00
_cell.angle_beta   90.00
_cell.angle_gamma   90.00
#
_symmetry.space_group_name_H-M   'P 1'
#
loop_
_entity.id
_entity.type
_entity.pdbx_description
1 polymer ?
#
loop_
_entity_poly.entity_id
_entity_poly.type
_entity_poly.pdbx_seq_one_letter_code
_entity_poly.pdbx_strand_id
1 'polypeptide(L)'
;MAQVLHKRATTTHAIRAELQRSQDSIATLSKRYNLNPKTVIKWRKRDSVEDQPMGPREPHSTSLTLAEEAAAGRRRCCLWTIACSLAALHTQAFALRPASALPATRHQQPPALS
;
A
#
# COMPACT_ATOMS: atom_id res chain seq x y z
N MET A 1 4.38 -0.34 -18.66
CA MET A 1 4.58 -0.48 -17.20
C MET A 1 3.21 -0.68 -16.58
N ALA A 2 3.01 -1.68 -15.71
CA ALA A 2 1.68 -1.99 -15.19
C ALA A 2 1.22 -0.89 -14.23
N GLN A 3 0.25 -0.07 -14.65
CA GLN A 3 -0.37 0.92 -13.77
C GLN A 3 -1.23 0.19 -12.73
N VAL A 4 -0.83 0.25 -11.46
CA VAL A 4 -1.62 -0.29 -10.35
C VAL A 4 -2.79 0.66 -10.11
N LEU A 5 -3.92 0.35 -10.73
CA LEU A 5 -5.16 1.10 -10.55
C LEU A 5 -5.97 0.54 -9.39
N HIS A 6 -6.62 1.41 -8.63
CA HIS A 6 -7.54 0.99 -7.58
C HIS A 6 -8.71 0.19 -8.17
N LYS A 7 -9.25 -0.79 -7.43
CA LYS A 7 -10.31 -1.71 -7.91
C LYS A 7 -11.57 -0.98 -8.42
N ARG A 8 -11.87 0.22 -7.89
CA ARG A 8 -13.01 1.05 -8.29
C ARG A 8 -12.66 2.16 -9.29
N ALA A 9 -11.43 2.20 -9.81
CA ALA A 9 -11.04 3.21 -10.77
C ALA A 9 -11.73 2.97 -12.12
N THR A 10 -12.66 3.85 -12.47
CA THR A 10 -13.42 3.77 -13.73
C THR A 10 -12.61 4.25 -14.94
N THR A 11 -11.67 5.18 -14.73
CA THR A 11 -10.81 5.72 -15.81
C THR A 11 -9.46 5.02 -15.80
N THR A 12 -9.31 4.02 -16.66
CA THR A 12 -8.04 3.31 -16.89
C THR A 12 -7.16 4.07 -17.88
N HIS A 13 -5.87 3.74 -17.94
CA HIS A 13 -4.94 4.31 -18.92
C HIS A 13 -5.44 4.23 -20.37
N ALA A 14 -5.98 3.07 -20.76
CA ALA A 14 -6.52 2.88 -22.11
C ALA A 14 -7.67 3.86 -22.41
N ILE A 15 -8.59 4.05 -21.47
CA ILE A 15 -9.69 5.02 -21.62
C ILE A 15 -9.13 6.44 -21.68
N ARG A 16 -8.15 6.79 -20.85
CA ARG A 16 -7.52 8.12 -20.87
C ARG A 16 -6.83 8.42 -22.21
N ALA A 17 -6.11 7.45 -22.77
CA ALA A 17 -5.46 7.57 -24.06
C ALA A 17 -6.48 7.69 -25.21
N GLU A 18 -7.55 6.91 -25.16
CA GLU A 18 -8.64 6.98 -26.14
C GLU A 18 -9.33 8.35 -26.11
N LEU A 19 -9.60 8.90 -24.91
CA LEU A 19 -10.20 10.22 -24.74
C LEU A 19 -9.32 11.35 -25.31
N GLN A 20 -7.99 11.21 -25.30
CA GLN A 20 -7.08 12.17 -25.92
C GLN A 20 -7.06 12.06 -27.45
N ARG A 21 -7.03 10.83 -27.99
CA ARG A 21 -6.97 10.60 -29.45
C ARG A 21 -8.28 10.87 -30.17
N SER A 22 -9.41 10.68 -29.48
CA SER A 22 -10.74 10.82 -30.06
C SER A 22 -11.07 12.28 -30.35
N GLN A 23 -11.54 12.56 -31.57
CA GLN A 23 -12.12 13.86 -31.95
C GLN A 23 -13.65 13.91 -31.79
N ASP A 24 -14.25 12.82 -31.30
CA ASP A 24 -15.69 12.71 -31.07
C ASP A 24 -16.21 13.77 -30.10
N SER A 25 -17.51 14.06 -30.21
CA SER A 25 -18.16 14.99 -29.30
C SER A 25 -18.11 14.48 -27.86
N ILE A 26 -17.95 15.41 -26.91
CA ILE A 26 -17.86 15.11 -25.47
C ILE A 26 -19.08 14.30 -24.99
N ALA A 27 -20.27 14.60 -25.53
CA ALA A 27 -21.50 13.89 -25.20
C ALA A 27 -21.47 12.42 -25.65
N THR A 28 -20.85 12.12 -26.79
CA THR A 28 -20.73 10.74 -27.30
C THR A 28 -19.78 9.93 -26.44
N LEU A 29 -18.61 10.49 -26.11
CA LEU A 29 -17.62 9.84 -25.24
C LEU A 29 -18.16 9.65 -23.81
N SER A 30 -18.90 10.63 -23.29
CA SER A 30 -19.57 10.54 -21.99
C SER A 30 -20.55 9.37 -21.94
N LYS A 31 -21.39 9.20 -22.97
CA LYS A 31 -22.37 8.10 -23.03
C LYS A 31 -21.71 6.74 -23.18
N ARG A 32 -20.69 6.63 -24.05
CA ARG A 32 -19.98 5.37 -24.31
C ARG A 32 -19.28 4.81 -23.08
N TYR A 33 -18.63 5.66 -22.30
CA TYR A 33 -17.86 5.26 -21.12
C TYR A 33 -18.60 5.50 -19.80
N ASN A 34 -19.85 5.98 -19.84
CA ASN A 34 -20.64 6.39 -18.68
C ASN A 34 -19.85 7.32 -17.73
N LEU A 35 -19.12 8.28 -18.31
CA LEU A 35 -18.27 9.23 -17.59
C LEU A 35 -18.93 10.61 -17.54
N ASN A 36 -18.64 11.37 -16.48
CA ASN A 36 -19.04 12.77 -16.40
C ASN A 36 -18.40 13.57 -17.58
N PRO A 37 -19.17 14.37 -18.34
CA PRO A 37 -18.64 15.24 -19.39
C PRO A 37 -17.46 16.11 -18.95
N LYS A 38 -17.45 16.58 -17.70
CA LYS A 38 -16.33 17.35 -17.12
C LYS A 38 -15.04 16.54 -17.08
N THR A 39 -15.12 15.23 -16.86
CA THR A 39 -13.98 14.32 -16.85
C THR A 39 -13.38 14.18 -18.24
N VAL A 40 -14.22 14.08 -19.28
CA VAL A 40 -13.78 14.03 -20.69
C VAL A 40 -13.06 15.32 -21.06
N ILE A 41 -13.65 16.48 -20.74
CA ILE A 41 -13.02 17.79 -20.98
C ILE A 41 -11.68 17.89 -20.25
N LYS A 42 -11.62 17.47 -18.98
CA LYS A 42 -10.39 17.48 -18.19
C LYS A 42 -9.29 16.64 -18.83
N TRP A 43 -9.61 15.44 -19.33
CA TRP A 43 -8.62 14.56 -19.96
C TRP A 43 -8.16 15.06 -21.34
N ARG A 44 -9.05 15.66 -22.15
CA ARG A 44 -8.65 16.29 -23.43
C ARG A 44 -7.72 17.48 -23.26
N LYS A 45 -7.85 18.23 -22.17
CA LYS A 45 -7.01 19.40 -21.86
C LYS A 45 -5.65 19.05 -21.25
N ARG A 46 -5.38 17.79 -20.92
CA ARG A 46 -4.11 17.36 -20.34
C ARG A 46 -3.13 16.97 -21.43
N ASP A 47 -1.86 17.28 -21.20
CA ASP A 47 -0.79 16.95 -22.15
C ASP A 47 -0.32 15.48 -22.03
N SER A 48 -0.48 14.87 -20.85
CA SER A 48 -0.05 13.49 -20.58
C SER A 48 -1.17 12.61 -20.03
N VAL A 49 -1.13 11.33 -20.45
CA VAL A 49 -1.98 10.24 -19.96
C VAL A 49 -1.41 9.61 -18.69
N GLU A 50 -0.09 9.65 -18.53
CA GLU A 50 0.63 9.01 -17.43
C GLU A 50 0.38 9.73 -16.11
N ASP A 51 0.33 8.93 -15.04
CA ASP A 51 0.28 9.49 -13.68
C ASP A 51 1.67 10.00 -13.32
N GLN A 52 1.79 11.32 -13.25
CA GLN A 52 2.99 11.98 -12.77
C GLN A 52 3.17 11.69 -11.28
N PRO A 53 4.41 11.44 -10.81
CA PRO A 53 4.67 11.27 -9.39
C PRO A 53 4.18 12.52 -8.65
N MET A 54 3.33 12.31 -7.65
CA MET A 54 2.88 13.40 -6.79
C MET A 54 3.94 13.67 -5.73
N GLY A 55 4.57 14.84 -5.80
CA GLY A 55 5.50 15.31 -4.77
C GLY A 55 6.71 16.02 -5.34
N PRO A 56 7.58 16.55 -4.45
CA PRO A 56 8.87 17.12 -4.83
C PRO A 56 9.71 16.09 -5.59
N ARG A 57 10.39 16.53 -6.66
CA ARG A 57 11.28 15.67 -7.46
C ARG A 57 12.41 15.09 -6.60
N GLU A 58 12.82 15.82 -5.59
CA GLU A 58 13.77 15.40 -4.57
C GLU A 58 13.06 15.44 -3.20
N PRO A 59 12.74 14.27 -2.62
CA PRO A 59 12.08 14.20 -1.33
C PRO A 59 13.09 14.55 -0.21
N HIS A 60 13.23 15.84 0.07
CA HIS A 60 13.97 16.35 1.22
C HIS A 60 13.02 16.93 2.25
N SER A 61 13.32 16.71 3.51
CA SER A 61 12.70 17.44 4.61
C SER A 61 13.24 18.87 4.63
N THR A 62 12.35 19.83 4.85
CA THR A 62 12.72 21.25 4.98
C THR A 62 13.43 21.56 6.30
N SER A 63 13.51 20.60 7.22
CA SER A 63 13.97 20.82 8.59
C SER A 63 15.28 20.10 8.95
N LEU A 64 15.73 19.13 8.14
CA LEU A 64 16.96 18.37 8.42
C LEU A 64 18.01 18.62 7.35
N THR A 65 19.27 18.58 7.77
CA THR A 65 20.41 18.57 6.86
C THR A 65 20.56 17.19 6.19
N LEU A 66 21.21 17.14 5.03
CA LEU A 66 21.42 15.89 4.28
C LEU A 66 22.11 14.79 5.12
N ALA A 67 23.05 15.19 6.00
CA ALA A 67 23.74 14.26 6.90
C ALA A 67 22.79 13.67 7.96
N GLU A 68 21.87 14.48 8.49
CA GLU A 68 20.86 14.03 9.45
C GLU A 68 19.83 13.13 8.81
N GLU A 69 19.41 13.41 7.58
CA GLU A 69 18.53 12.53 6.79
C GLU A 69 19.20 11.18 6.52
N ALA A 70 20.48 11.18 6.13
CA ALA A 70 21.24 9.95 5.93
C ALA A 70 21.39 9.15 7.25
N ALA A 71 21.62 9.83 8.37
CA ALA A 71 21.68 9.20 9.69
C ALA A 71 20.31 8.65 10.13
N ALA A 72 19.21 9.35 9.85
CA ALA A 72 17.85 8.91 10.14
C ALA A 72 17.45 7.70 9.28
N GLY A 73 17.77 7.74 7.97
CA GLY A 73 17.55 6.63 7.05
C GLY A 73 18.34 5.39 7.45
N ARG A 74 19.64 5.54 7.76
CA ARG A 74 20.49 4.45 8.24
C ARG A 74 19.97 3.85 9.54
N ARG A 75 19.61 4.68 10.52
CA ARG A 75 19.00 4.23 11.77
C ARG A 75 17.73 3.41 11.49
N ARG A 76 16.82 3.95 10.67
CA ARG A 76 15.55 3.29 10.32
C ARG A 76 15.78 1.92 9.65
N CYS A 77 16.71 1.82 8.71
CA CYS A 77 17.06 0.55 8.05
C CYS A 77 17.66 -0.46 9.05
N CYS A 78 18.62 -0.04 9.89
CA CYS A 78 19.21 -0.93 10.88
C CYS A 78 18.17 -1.44 11.90
N LEU A 79 17.30 -0.54 12.38
CA LEU A 79 16.19 -0.88 13.28
C LEU A 79 15.25 -1.92 12.65
N TRP A 80 14.90 -1.77 11.37
CA TRP A 80 14.06 -2.73 10.66
C TRP A 80 14.71 -4.11 10.56
N THR A 81 16.00 -4.18 10.17
CA THR A 81 16.73 -5.44 10.06
C THR A 81 16.84 -6.16 11.41
N ILE A 82 17.18 -5.43 12.47
CA ILE A 82 17.28 -6.00 13.82
C ILE A 82 15.92 -6.50 14.30
N ALA A 83 14.85 -5.71 14.11
CA ALA A 83 13.50 -6.09 14.50
C ALA A 83 13.02 -7.36 13.76
N CYS A 84 13.29 -7.46 12.46
CA CYS A 84 12.91 -8.62 11.66
C CYS A 84 13.63 -9.90 12.13
N SER A 85 14.95 -9.82 12.34
CA SER A 85 15.74 -10.95 12.85
C SER A 85 15.30 -11.38 14.25
N LEU A 86 15.00 -10.43 15.13
CA LEU A 86 14.51 -10.73 16.48
C LEU A 86 13.13 -11.40 16.45
N ALA A 87 12.21 -10.94 15.59
CA ALA A 87 10.90 -11.55 15.41
C ALA A 87 10.98 -12.98 14.86
N ALA A 88 11.90 -13.23 13.93
CA ALA A 88 12.17 -14.56 13.40
C ALA A 88 12.72 -15.50 14.49
N LEU A 89 13.66 -15.01 15.31
CA LEU A 89 14.21 -15.78 16.42
C LEU A 89 13.16 -16.07 17.49
N HIS A 90 12.31 -15.10 17.83
CA HIS A 90 11.22 -15.29 18.79
C HIS A 90 10.22 -16.36 18.31
N THR A 91 9.87 -16.33 17.01
CA THR A 91 8.98 -17.32 16.39
C THR A 91 9.60 -18.73 16.43
N GLN A 92 10.89 -18.84 16.11
CA GLN A 92 11.60 -20.12 16.16
C GLN A 92 11.72 -20.66 17.59
N ALA A 93 12.03 -19.80 18.56
CA ALA A 93 12.07 -20.17 19.98
C ALA A 93 10.68 -20.59 20.50
N PHE A 94 9.60 -19.97 20.01
CA PHE A 94 8.22 -20.39 20.33
C PHE A 94 7.86 -21.74 19.70
N ALA A 95 8.28 -21.99 18.46
CA ALA A 95 8.04 -23.26 17.77
C ALA A 95 8.82 -24.44 18.38
N LEU A 96 9.99 -24.16 18.98
CA LEU A 96 10.81 -25.15 19.69
C LEU A 96 10.40 -25.31 21.17
N ARG A 97 9.35 -24.63 21.63
CA ARG A 97 8.88 -24.73 23.01
C ARG A 97 8.19 -26.08 23.21
N PRO A 98 8.72 -26.98 24.05
CA PRO A 98 8.13 -28.30 24.23
C PRO A 98 6.72 -28.17 24.85
N ALA A 99 5.77 -28.95 24.34
CA ALA A 99 4.36 -28.95 24.75
C ALA A 99 4.11 -29.30 26.24
N SER A 100 5.17 -29.67 26.98
CA SER A 100 5.12 -30.01 28.40
C SER A 100 5.01 -28.80 29.34
N ALA A 101 4.98 -27.56 28.83
CA ALA A 101 4.83 -26.35 29.63
C ALA A 101 3.45 -25.66 29.49
N LEU A 102 2.40 -26.42 29.16
CA LEU A 102 1.04 -26.01 29.52
C LEU A 102 0.87 -26.33 31.02
N PRO A 103 0.49 -25.38 31.90
CA PRO A 103 0.12 -25.72 33.26
C PRO A 103 -1.05 -26.68 33.16
N ALA A 104 -0.81 -27.94 33.54
CA ALA A 104 -1.84 -28.96 33.65
C ALA A 104 -2.99 -28.35 34.45
N THR A 105 -4.13 -28.17 33.79
CA THR A 105 -5.37 -27.78 34.42
C THR A 105 -5.64 -28.86 35.45
N ARG A 106 -5.39 -28.55 36.72
CA ARG A 106 -5.64 -29.45 37.84
C ARG A 106 -7.13 -29.77 37.81
N HIS A 107 -7.46 -30.97 37.33
CA HIS A 107 -8.76 -31.59 37.51
C HIS A 107 -9.10 -31.51 39.01
N GLN A 108 -10.06 -30.66 39.36
CA GLN A 108 -10.78 -30.79 40.61
C GLN A 108 -11.66 -32.05 40.47
N GLN A 109 -11.31 -33.05 41.24
CA GLN A 109 -12.08 -34.27 41.45
C GLN A 109 -13.32 -33.91 42.30
N PRO A 110 -14.54 -34.33 41.93
CA PRO A 110 -15.71 -34.10 42.77
C PRO A 110 -15.68 -35.06 43.98
N PRO A 111 -16.05 -34.61 45.20
CA PRO A 111 -16.16 -35.51 46.34
C PRO A 111 -17.36 -36.46 46.17
N ALA A 112 -17.11 -37.73 46.48
CA ALA A 112 -18.07 -38.81 46.46
C ALA A 112 -19.18 -38.61 47.49
N LEU A 113 -20.38 -39.05 47.11
CA LEU A 113 -21.54 -39.25 47.97
C LEU A 113 -21.19 -40.19 49.15
N SER A 114 -21.51 -39.76 50.36
CA SER A 114 -22.00 -40.64 51.43
C SER A 114 -22.84 -39.86 52.42
#